data_AF-A0A8S9JQS1-F1
#
_entry.id   AF-A0A8S9JQS1-F1
#
_cell.length_a   1.000
_cell.length_b   1.000
_cell.length_c   1.000
_cell.angle_alpha   90.00
_cell.angle_beta   90.00
_cell.angle_gamma   90.00
#
_symmetry.space_group_name_H-M   'P 1'
#
loop_
_entity.id
_entity.type
_entity.pdbx_description
1 polymer ?
#
loop_
_entity_poly.entity_id
_entity_poly.type
_entity_poly.pdbx_seq_one_letter_code
_entity_poly.pdbx_strand_id
1 'polypeptide(L)'
;MTFNLRRSFPLLTTKRVFWRGVVEELLWFISGSTNAKLLQEKGIHIWDGNASREYLDGIGLTEREEGDLGPVYGFQWRHFGAKYTDMHADYTGQGFDQLLDVINKIKNNPDDRRIIMSAWNPSDLKAMALPPCHMFAQFYVANGELSCQMYQRSADMGLGVPFNIASYSLLTCILAHVCDLVPGDFIHVIGDAHRVFWRGVVEELLWFISGSTNAKLLQEKGIHIWDGNASREYLDGIGLTEREEGDLGPVYGFQWRYFGAKYTDMHADYTGQGFDQLLDVINKIKNNPDDRRIIMSAWNPSDLKAMALPPCHMFAQFYVANGELSCQMYQRSADMGLGVPFNIASYSLLTCILAHVCDLVPGDFIHVIGDAHVYKNHREEGDLGPVYGFQWRHFGAKYTDMHADYTGQGFDQLLDVINKIKNNPDDRRIIMSAWNPSDLKAMALPPCHMFAQFYVANGELSCQMYQRSADMGLGVPFNIASYSLLTCILAHVCDLVPGDFIHVIGDAHVYKNHVRPLQEQLENPPKPFPVLKINPEKKHIDSFVAADFELIGYDPHKKIDMKMAV
;
A
#
# COMPACT_ATOMS: atom_id res chain seq x y z
N MET A 1 16.54 -13.15 -4.21
CA MET A 1 16.42 -12.82 -2.77
C MET A 1 16.76 -14.05 -1.95
N THR A 2 17.38 -13.92 -0.78
CA THR A 2 17.74 -15.05 0.10
C THR A 2 17.30 -14.75 1.52
N PHE A 3 16.69 -15.74 2.18
CA PHE A 3 16.15 -15.64 3.53
C PHE A 3 16.67 -16.79 4.40
N ASN A 4 17.27 -16.45 5.54
CA ASN A 4 17.79 -17.43 6.49
C ASN A 4 16.67 -17.90 7.42
N LEU A 5 16.28 -19.17 7.34
CA LEU A 5 15.18 -19.75 8.12
C LEU A 5 15.61 -20.31 9.48
N ARG A 6 16.92 -20.36 9.76
CA ARG A 6 17.48 -20.94 10.99
C ARG A 6 17.12 -20.13 12.24
N ARG A 7 16.95 -18.82 12.08
CA ARG A 7 16.77 -17.88 13.21
C ARG A 7 15.44 -17.14 13.19
N SER A 8 14.86 -16.94 12.01
CA SER A 8 13.64 -16.17 11.86
C SER A 8 12.82 -16.68 10.69
N PHE A 9 11.52 -16.39 10.73
CA PHE A 9 10.61 -16.69 9.65
C PHE A 9 10.39 -15.41 8.82
N PRO A 10 10.59 -15.41 7.49
CA PRO A 10 10.59 -14.21 6.65
C PRO A 10 9.16 -13.75 6.31
N LEU A 11 8.36 -13.48 7.34
CA LEU A 11 7.10 -12.77 7.22
C LEU A 11 7.40 -11.28 7.24
N LEU A 12 7.12 -10.56 6.16
CA LEU A 12 7.40 -9.13 6.09
C LEU A 12 6.73 -8.40 7.26
N THR A 13 7.50 -7.61 7.99
CA THR A 13 7.04 -6.85 9.17
C THR A 13 6.69 -5.41 8.82
N THR A 14 7.15 -4.92 7.67
CA THR A 14 6.87 -3.57 7.15
C THR A 14 5.43 -3.40 6.65
N LYS A 15 4.68 -4.50 6.49
CA LYS A 15 3.24 -4.51 6.24
C LYS A 15 2.64 -5.77 6.85
N ARG A 16 1.37 -5.72 7.25
CA ARG A 16 0.66 -6.92 7.71
C ARG A 16 0.46 -7.87 6.52
N VAL A 17 1.14 -9.01 6.54
CA VAL A 17 0.89 -10.11 5.60
C VAL A 17 -0.27 -10.95 6.14
N PHE A 18 -1.20 -11.36 5.28
CA PHE A 18 -2.35 -12.17 5.67
C PHE A 18 -1.94 -13.62 5.96
N TRP A 19 -1.34 -13.83 7.14
CA TRP A 19 -0.72 -15.10 7.56
C TRP A 19 -1.66 -16.31 7.47
N ARG A 20 -2.91 -16.17 7.94
CA ARG A 20 -3.89 -17.26 7.86
C ARG A 20 -4.13 -17.71 6.43
N GLY A 21 -4.21 -16.76 5.48
CA GLY A 21 -4.31 -17.07 4.06
C GLY A 21 -3.12 -17.87 3.55
N VAL A 22 -1.90 -17.48 3.93
CA VAL A 22 -0.66 -18.20 3.53
C VAL A 22 -0.70 -19.66 3.97
N VAL A 23 -1.07 -19.91 5.22
CA VAL A 23 -1.11 -21.26 5.78
C VAL A 23 -2.19 -22.11 5.10
N GLU A 24 -3.41 -21.59 4.98
CA GLU A 24 -4.55 -22.35 4.42
C GLU A 24 -4.37 -22.65 2.94
N GLU A 25 -3.82 -21.70 2.15
CA GLU A 25 -3.50 -21.95 0.74
C GLU A 25 -2.41 -23.00 0.59
N LEU A 26 -1.35 -22.94 1.40
CA LEU A 26 -0.27 -23.92 1.31
C LEU A 26 -0.77 -25.34 1.65
N LEU A 27 -1.62 -25.48 2.68
CA LEU A 27 -2.23 -26.76 3.01
C LEU A 27 -3.17 -27.26 1.89
N TRP A 28 -3.86 -26.34 1.21
CA TRP A 28 -4.69 -26.64 0.04
C TRP A 28 -3.84 -27.11 -1.17
N PHE A 29 -2.66 -26.52 -1.40
CA PHE A 29 -1.71 -27.04 -2.39
C PHE A 29 -1.17 -28.43 -2.00
N ILE A 30 -0.78 -28.61 -0.73
CA ILE A 30 -0.24 -29.89 -0.23
C ILE A 30 -1.27 -31.02 -0.38
N SER A 31 -2.56 -30.74 -0.16
CA SER A 31 -3.62 -31.76 -0.30
C SER A 31 -3.90 -32.16 -1.75
N GLY A 32 -3.41 -31.40 -2.73
CA GLY A 32 -3.71 -31.63 -4.14
C GLY A 32 -5.01 -31.00 -4.63
N SER A 33 -5.68 -30.20 -3.79
CA SER A 33 -6.98 -29.64 -4.11
C SER A 33 -6.91 -28.56 -5.20
N THR A 34 -8.01 -28.44 -5.95
CA THR A 34 -8.23 -27.45 -7.02
C THR A 34 -9.56 -26.70 -6.84
N ASN A 35 -10.29 -27.01 -5.77
CA ASN A 35 -11.58 -26.42 -5.44
C ASN A 35 -11.40 -25.16 -4.57
N ALA A 36 -11.63 -23.98 -5.14
CA ALA A 36 -11.53 -22.71 -4.44
C ALA A 36 -12.60 -22.54 -3.33
N LYS A 37 -13.73 -23.26 -3.41
CA LYS A 37 -14.82 -23.17 -2.40
C LYS A 37 -14.35 -23.64 -1.02
N LEU A 38 -13.42 -24.59 -0.95
CA LEU A 38 -12.84 -25.04 0.32
C LEU A 38 -12.03 -23.93 1.03
N LEU A 39 -11.45 -23.00 0.28
CA LEU A 39 -10.79 -21.82 0.82
C LEU A 39 -11.84 -20.77 1.24
N GLN A 40 -12.89 -20.57 0.43
CA GLN A 40 -13.99 -19.65 0.73
C GLN A 40 -14.73 -20.03 2.02
N GLU A 41 -15.01 -21.31 2.24
CA GLU A 41 -15.62 -21.85 3.48
C GLU A 41 -14.79 -21.49 4.72
N LYS A 42 -13.48 -21.33 4.57
CA LYS A 42 -12.55 -20.92 5.63
C LYS A 42 -12.39 -19.39 5.73
N GLY A 43 -13.08 -18.62 4.89
CA GLY A 43 -12.97 -17.16 4.78
C GLY A 43 -11.70 -16.69 4.05
N ILE A 44 -11.14 -17.51 3.15
CA ILE A 44 -9.95 -17.21 2.36
C ILE A 44 -10.36 -16.99 0.91
N HIS A 45 -10.23 -15.75 0.43
CA HIS A 45 -10.79 -15.27 -0.84
C HIS A 45 -9.75 -14.96 -1.93
N ILE A 46 -8.52 -15.46 -1.78
CA ILE A 46 -7.38 -15.11 -2.65
C ILE A 46 -7.54 -15.60 -4.09
N TRP A 47 -8.38 -16.63 -4.32
CA TRP A 47 -8.66 -17.22 -5.63
C TRP A 47 -10.00 -16.79 -6.23
N ASP A 48 -10.82 -16.01 -5.52
CA ASP A 48 -12.20 -15.70 -5.93
C ASP A 48 -12.29 -15.04 -7.31
N GLY A 49 -11.40 -14.09 -7.58
CA GLY A 49 -11.34 -13.42 -8.89
C GLY A 49 -11.08 -14.41 -10.03
N ASN A 50 -10.10 -15.29 -9.87
CA ASN A 50 -9.72 -16.29 -10.86
C ASN A 50 -10.68 -17.50 -10.93
N ALA A 51 -11.52 -17.67 -9.92
CA ALA A 51 -12.50 -18.76 -9.83
C ALA A 51 -13.91 -18.35 -10.26
N SER A 52 -14.16 -17.04 -10.42
CA SER A 52 -15.47 -16.50 -10.77
C SER A 52 -15.95 -16.97 -12.13
N ARG A 53 -17.28 -17.08 -12.28
CA ARG A 53 -17.89 -17.45 -13.57
C ARG A 53 -17.46 -16.51 -14.70
N GLU A 54 -17.47 -15.21 -14.44
CA GLU A 54 -17.08 -14.17 -15.40
C GLU A 54 -15.64 -14.37 -15.89
N TYR A 55 -14.70 -14.60 -14.98
CA TYR A 55 -13.30 -14.80 -15.35
C TYR A 55 -13.08 -16.09 -16.14
N LEU A 56 -13.64 -17.20 -15.68
CA LEU A 56 -13.50 -18.51 -16.34
C LEU A 56 -14.07 -18.46 -17.76
N ASP A 57 -15.21 -17.81 -17.97
CA ASP A 57 -15.77 -17.58 -19.31
C ASP A 57 -14.86 -16.70 -20.17
N GLY A 58 -14.31 -15.63 -19.57
CA GLY A 58 -13.40 -14.70 -20.24
C GLY A 58 -12.11 -15.36 -20.76
N ILE A 59 -11.67 -16.46 -20.16
CA ILE A 59 -10.50 -17.23 -20.60
C ILE A 59 -10.86 -18.50 -21.40
N GLY A 60 -12.14 -18.69 -21.74
CA GLY A 60 -12.62 -19.78 -22.59
C GLY A 60 -12.86 -21.11 -21.87
N LEU A 61 -12.94 -21.12 -20.53
CA LEU A 61 -13.28 -22.30 -19.71
C LEU A 61 -14.78 -22.32 -19.37
N THR A 62 -15.64 -22.25 -20.38
CA THR A 62 -17.10 -22.09 -20.22
C THR A 62 -17.77 -23.28 -19.54
N GLU A 63 -17.29 -24.50 -19.78
CA GLU A 63 -17.84 -25.74 -19.20
C GLU A 63 -17.36 -26.01 -17.77
N ARG A 64 -16.45 -25.18 -17.24
CA ARG A 64 -15.82 -25.39 -15.94
C ARG A 64 -16.72 -24.90 -14.81
N GLU A 65 -16.96 -25.66 -13.74
CA GLU A 65 -17.77 -25.17 -12.62
C GLU A 65 -17.13 -23.94 -11.95
N GLU A 66 -17.93 -22.96 -11.52
CA GLU A 66 -17.44 -21.85 -10.69
C GLU A 66 -16.78 -22.40 -9.41
N GLY A 67 -15.57 -21.94 -9.11
CA GLY A 67 -14.74 -22.51 -8.04
C GLY A 67 -13.71 -23.55 -8.50
N ASP A 68 -13.85 -24.15 -9.69
CA ASP A 68 -12.91 -25.14 -10.21
C ASP A 68 -11.75 -24.46 -10.97
N LEU A 69 -10.59 -24.37 -10.33
CA LEU A 69 -9.41 -23.71 -10.88
C LEU A 69 -8.66 -24.56 -11.92
N GLY A 70 -9.03 -25.82 -12.11
CA GLY A 70 -8.32 -26.75 -12.99
C GLY A 70 -7.07 -27.35 -12.38
N PRO A 71 -6.22 -27.99 -13.19
CA PRO A 71 -5.02 -28.69 -12.72
C PRO A 71 -3.89 -27.73 -12.33
N VAL A 72 -4.15 -26.81 -11.38
CA VAL A 72 -3.22 -25.81 -10.85
C VAL A 72 -2.20 -26.46 -9.87
N TYR A 73 -1.52 -25.65 -9.05
CA TYR A 73 -0.35 -26.06 -8.26
C TYR A 73 -0.54 -27.37 -7.49
N GLY A 74 -1.57 -27.49 -6.65
CA GLY A 74 -1.76 -28.68 -5.82
C GLY A 74 -1.91 -29.95 -6.65
N PHE A 75 -2.74 -29.89 -7.69
CA PHE A 75 -2.88 -31.00 -8.63
C PHE A 75 -1.56 -31.39 -9.28
N GLN A 76 -0.78 -30.42 -9.75
CA GLN A 76 0.53 -30.71 -10.33
C GLN A 76 1.51 -31.29 -9.28
N TRP A 77 1.43 -30.89 -8.02
CA TRP A 77 2.30 -31.42 -6.96
C TRP A 77 2.00 -32.87 -6.60
N ARG A 78 0.74 -33.29 -6.65
CA ARG A 78 0.30 -34.63 -6.22
C ARG A 78 -0.03 -35.60 -7.37
N HIS A 79 -0.34 -35.08 -8.55
CA HIS A 79 -0.91 -35.81 -9.68
C HIS A 79 -0.32 -35.38 -11.04
N PHE A 80 0.97 -35.01 -11.09
CA PHE A 80 1.61 -34.48 -12.31
C PHE A 80 1.41 -35.43 -13.51
N GLY A 81 0.89 -34.90 -14.62
CA GLY A 81 0.65 -35.67 -15.85
C GLY A 81 -0.61 -36.53 -15.85
N ALA A 82 -1.41 -36.55 -14.77
CA ALA A 82 -2.74 -37.14 -14.79
C ALA A 82 -3.70 -36.31 -15.66
N LYS A 83 -4.67 -36.97 -16.29
CA LYS A 83 -5.72 -36.27 -17.05
C LYS A 83 -6.72 -35.64 -16.08
N TYR A 84 -6.75 -34.32 -16.02
CA TYR A 84 -7.76 -33.58 -15.24
C TYR A 84 -9.16 -33.76 -15.82
N THR A 85 -10.15 -33.96 -14.96
CA THR A 85 -11.58 -33.96 -15.32
C THR A 85 -12.29 -32.77 -14.67
N ASP A 86 -12.38 -32.78 -13.34
CA ASP A 86 -13.05 -31.77 -12.52
C ASP A 86 -12.49 -31.78 -11.09
N MET A 87 -12.87 -30.78 -10.28
CA MET A 87 -12.41 -30.62 -8.90
C MET A 87 -12.98 -31.62 -7.87
N HIS A 88 -13.95 -32.46 -8.26
CA HIS A 88 -14.62 -33.42 -7.37
C HIS A 88 -14.12 -34.86 -7.57
N ALA A 89 -13.42 -35.12 -8.68
CA ALA A 89 -12.89 -36.44 -9.00
C ALA A 89 -11.79 -36.91 -8.01
N ASP A 90 -11.72 -38.22 -7.81
CA ASP A 90 -10.66 -38.86 -7.02
C ASP A 90 -9.45 -39.15 -7.91
N TYR A 91 -8.37 -38.42 -7.68
CA TYR A 91 -7.09 -38.57 -8.40
C TYR A 91 -6.09 -39.48 -7.66
N THR A 92 -6.50 -40.16 -6.60
CA THR A 92 -5.63 -41.06 -5.83
C THR A 92 -4.97 -42.11 -6.74
N GLY A 93 -3.63 -42.19 -6.68
CA GLY A 93 -2.84 -43.11 -7.50
C GLY A 93 -2.71 -42.73 -8.97
N GLN A 94 -3.23 -41.57 -9.38
CA GLN A 94 -3.10 -41.05 -10.74
C GLN A 94 -1.95 -40.02 -10.83
N GLY A 95 -1.25 -40.04 -11.96
CA GLY A 95 -0.12 -39.15 -12.22
C GLY A 95 1.11 -39.47 -11.38
N PHE A 96 1.99 -38.49 -11.22
CA PHE A 96 3.20 -38.59 -10.42
C PHE A 96 3.13 -37.65 -9.20
N ASP A 97 3.22 -38.22 -7.99
CA ASP A 97 3.23 -37.47 -6.73
C ASP A 97 4.63 -36.92 -6.45
N GLN A 98 4.91 -35.73 -7.00
CA GLN A 98 6.18 -35.04 -6.86
C GLN A 98 6.50 -34.70 -5.41
N LEU A 99 5.50 -34.31 -4.62
CA LEU A 99 5.69 -33.96 -3.22
C LEU A 99 6.18 -35.17 -2.41
N LEU A 100 5.57 -36.34 -2.63
CA LEU A 100 5.99 -37.58 -1.99
C LEU A 100 7.40 -38.01 -2.46
N ASP A 101 7.72 -37.89 -3.75
CA ASP A 101 9.05 -38.17 -4.28
C ASP A 101 10.12 -37.24 -3.67
N VAL A 102 9.83 -35.95 -3.52
CA VAL A 102 10.71 -34.99 -2.83
C VAL A 102 10.97 -35.41 -1.39
N ILE A 103 9.93 -35.75 -0.62
CA ILE A 103 10.06 -36.22 0.77
C ILE A 103 10.92 -37.49 0.82
N ASN A 104 10.67 -38.45 -0.08
CA ASN A 104 11.41 -39.69 -0.13
C ASN A 104 12.89 -39.47 -0.46
N LYS A 105 13.21 -38.57 -1.40
CA LYS A 105 14.60 -38.23 -1.73
C LYS A 105 15.30 -37.50 -0.59
N ILE A 106 14.65 -36.54 0.06
CA ILE A 106 15.24 -35.85 1.22
C ILE A 106 15.61 -36.86 2.33
N LYS A 107 14.73 -37.84 2.60
CA LYS A 107 14.97 -38.86 3.64
C LYS A 107 16.02 -39.90 3.28
N ASN A 108 15.99 -40.38 2.04
CA ASN A 108 16.74 -41.59 1.65
C ASN A 108 17.93 -41.32 0.72
N ASN A 109 17.99 -40.14 0.10
CA ASN A 109 19.06 -39.73 -0.81
C ASN A 109 19.28 -38.20 -0.75
N PRO A 110 19.67 -37.64 0.42
CA PRO A 110 19.73 -36.19 0.64
C PRO A 110 20.72 -35.45 -0.28
N ASP A 111 21.75 -36.14 -0.78
CA ASP A 111 22.74 -35.58 -1.71
C ASP A 111 22.25 -35.57 -3.18
N ASP A 112 21.01 -36.00 -3.43
CA ASP A 112 20.43 -35.99 -4.77
C ASP A 112 20.28 -34.55 -5.27
N ARG A 113 20.80 -34.30 -6.48
CA ARG A 113 20.71 -32.98 -7.14
C ARG A 113 19.43 -32.83 -7.97
N ARG A 114 18.49 -33.77 -7.85
CA ARG A 114 17.23 -33.85 -8.60
C ARG A 114 16.00 -33.81 -7.69
N ILE A 115 16.13 -33.22 -6.50
CA ILE A 115 15.01 -32.99 -5.59
C ILE A 115 14.27 -31.75 -6.08
N ILE A 116 13.39 -31.92 -7.06
CA ILE A 116 12.70 -30.83 -7.76
C ILE A 116 11.20 -31.11 -7.77
N MET A 117 10.41 -30.06 -7.58
CA MET A 117 8.96 -30.06 -7.72
C MET A 117 8.54 -28.97 -8.70
N SER A 118 7.82 -29.33 -9.77
CA SER A 118 7.36 -28.41 -10.81
C SER A 118 5.84 -28.30 -10.84
N ALA A 119 5.32 -27.07 -10.87
CA ALA A 119 3.94 -26.80 -11.23
C ALA A 119 3.77 -26.56 -12.75
N TRP A 120 4.86 -26.33 -13.49
CA TRP A 120 4.80 -25.99 -14.91
C TRP A 120 4.65 -27.24 -15.79
N ASN A 121 3.42 -27.50 -16.21
CA ASN A 121 3.08 -28.59 -17.14
C ASN A 121 2.52 -28.02 -18.45
N PRO A 122 3.32 -27.97 -19.54
CA PRO A 122 2.90 -27.40 -20.83
C PRO A 122 1.59 -27.97 -21.39
N SER A 123 1.30 -29.25 -21.15
CA SER A 123 0.10 -29.92 -21.65
C SER A 123 -1.18 -29.40 -20.98
N ASP A 124 -1.08 -28.93 -19.73
CA ASP A 124 -2.21 -28.56 -18.90
C ASP A 124 -2.41 -27.04 -18.79
N LEU A 125 -1.48 -26.21 -19.28
CA LEU A 125 -1.52 -24.76 -19.10
C LEU A 125 -2.83 -24.11 -19.56
N LYS A 126 -3.43 -24.64 -20.64
CA LYS A 126 -4.71 -24.13 -21.17
C LYS A 126 -5.92 -24.55 -20.34
N ALA A 127 -5.78 -25.57 -19.48
CA ALA A 127 -6.84 -26.07 -18.62
C ALA A 127 -6.85 -25.41 -17.23
N MET A 128 -5.80 -24.66 -16.88
CA MET A 128 -5.64 -23.95 -15.62
C MET A 128 -6.31 -22.57 -15.69
N ALA A 129 -6.99 -22.17 -14.63
CA ALA A 129 -7.56 -20.82 -14.52
C ALA A 129 -6.47 -19.74 -14.56
N LEU A 130 -5.30 -20.02 -13.97
CA LEU A 130 -4.12 -19.16 -14.06
C LEU A 130 -2.86 -20.03 -14.19
N PRO A 131 -2.02 -19.82 -15.22
CA PRO A 131 -0.75 -20.52 -15.34
C PRO A 131 0.16 -20.26 -14.12
N PRO A 132 0.89 -21.27 -13.61
CA PRO A 132 1.68 -21.16 -12.38
C PRO A 132 2.67 -20.00 -12.41
N CYS A 133 2.59 -19.11 -11.41
CA CYS A 133 3.55 -18.02 -11.23
C CYS A 133 4.87 -18.56 -10.64
N HIS A 134 4.78 -19.38 -9.60
CA HIS A 134 5.90 -20.13 -9.02
C HIS A 134 6.04 -21.46 -9.74
N MET A 135 6.96 -21.52 -10.71
CA MET A 135 7.03 -22.59 -11.71
C MET A 135 7.61 -23.88 -11.13
N PHE A 136 8.72 -23.80 -10.41
CA PHE A 136 9.36 -24.95 -9.80
C PHE A 136 10.17 -24.55 -8.57
N ALA A 137 10.37 -25.51 -7.68
CA ALA A 137 11.27 -25.41 -6.55
C ALA A 137 12.25 -26.58 -6.55
N GLN A 138 13.51 -26.29 -6.26
CA GLN A 138 14.56 -27.27 -6.01
C GLN A 138 14.93 -27.23 -4.54
N PHE A 139 15.08 -28.40 -3.94
CA PHE A 139 15.52 -28.56 -2.57
C PHE A 139 16.95 -29.11 -2.54
N TYR A 140 17.69 -28.77 -1.48
CA TYR A 140 18.97 -29.37 -1.22
C TYR A 140 19.17 -29.56 0.28
N VAL A 141 19.87 -30.63 0.65
CA VAL A 141 20.22 -30.94 2.03
C VAL A 141 21.72 -30.76 2.21
N ALA A 142 22.13 -30.05 3.25
CA ALA A 142 23.53 -29.91 3.62
C ALA A 142 23.64 -29.74 5.13
N ASN A 143 24.60 -30.41 5.78
CA ASN A 143 24.85 -30.26 7.22
C ASN A 143 23.62 -30.48 8.13
N GLY A 144 22.69 -31.37 7.74
CA GLY A 144 21.45 -31.61 8.47
C GLY A 144 20.38 -30.52 8.28
N GLU A 145 20.60 -29.59 7.35
CA GLU A 145 19.69 -28.50 7.01
C GLU A 145 19.03 -28.74 5.66
N LEU A 146 17.74 -28.41 5.54
CA LEU A 146 17.00 -28.40 4.27
C LEU A 146 16.81 -26.96 3.80
N SER A 147 17.27 -26.67 2.60
CA SER A 147 17.08 -25.39 1.93
C SER A 147 16.21 -25.55 0.67
N CYS A 148 15.60 -24.45 0.23
CA CYS A 148 14.73 -24.42 -0.93
C CYS A 148 15.09 -23.25 -1.84
N GLN A 149 15.28 -23.51 -3.13
CA GLN A 149 15.32 -22.50 -4.17
C GLN A 149 14.04 -22.56 -4.99
N MET A 150 13.32 -21.45 -5.10
CA MET A 150 12.09 -21.36 -5.91
C MET A 150 12.29 -20.38 -7.07
N TYR A 151 11.87 -20.78 -8.27
CA TYR A 151 11.81 -19.91 -9.45
C TYR A 151 10.37 -19.44 -9.72
N GLN A 152 10.16 -18.13 -9.68
CA GLN A 152 8.89 -17.47 -9.96
C GLN A 152 8.98 -16.70 -11.28
N ARG A 153 8.29 -17.15 -12.34
CA ARG A 153 8.35 -16.52 -13.67
C ARG A 153 7.79 -15.10 -13.70
N SER A 154 6.84 -14.80 -12.82
CA SER A 154 6.05 -13.57 -12.85
C SER A 154 5.62 -13.24 -11.42
N ALA A 155 6.01 -12.07 -10.95
CA ALA A 155 5.99 -11.70 -9.55
C ALA A 155 5.46 -10.29 -9.34
N ASP A 156 4.24 -10.19 -8.80
CA ASP A 156 3.72 -8.92 -8.28
C ASP A 156 4.49 -8.57 -6.99
N MET A 157 5.39 -7.59 -7.06
CA MET A 157 6.24 -7.18 -5.93
C MET A 157 5.42 -6.59 -4.76
N GLY A 158 4.25 -6.02 -5.03
CA GLY A 158 3.43 -5.33 -4.04
C GLY A 158 2.46 -6.24 -3.31
N LEU A 159 1.85 -7.23 -3.99
CA LEU A 159 0.90 -8.17 -3.39
C LEU A 159 1.43 -9.61 -3.32
N GLY A 160 1.91 -10.15 -4.44
CA GLY A 160 2.25 -11.57 -4.59
C GLY A 160 3.51 -11.98 -3.84
N VAL A 161 4.64 -11.29 -4.08
CA VAL A 161 5.95 -11.65 -3.52
C VAL A 161 5.98 -11.81 -2.00
N PRO A 162 5.38 -10.89 -1.21
CA PRO A 162 5.29 -11.04 0.24
C PRO A 162 4.58 -12.32 0.68
N PHE A 163 3.56 -12.74 -0.08
CA PHE A 163 2.83 -13.98 0.15
C PHE A 163 3.67 -15.20 -0.27
N ASN A 164 4.31 -15.15 -1.43
CA ASN A 164 5.14 -16.23 -1.96
C ASN A 164 6.38 -16.51 -1.09
N ILE A 165 7.02 -15.47 -0.54
CA ILE A 165 8.14 -15.62 0.40
C ILE A 165 7.71 -16.41 1.64
N ALA A 166 6.61 -16.00 2.28
CA ALA A 166 6.09 -16.67 3.46
C ALA A 166 5.65 -18.12 3.14
N SER A 167 4.97 -18.32 2.00
CA SER A 167 4.46 -19.64 1.60
C SER A 167 5.59 -20.66 1.38
N TYR A 168 6.60 -20.35 0.57
CA TYR A 168 7.70 -21.30 0.30
C TYR A 168 8.68 -21.44 1.47
N SER A 169 8.82 -20.41 2.31
CA SER A 169 9.55 -20.55 3.57
C SER A 169 8.82 -21.52 4.52
N LEU A 170 7.50 -21.43 4.62
CA LEU A 170 6.69 -22.35 5.41
C LEU A 170 6.75 -23.78 4.86
N LEU A 171 6.66 -23.96 3.54
CA LEU A 171 6.82 -25.26 2.90
C LEU A 171 8.17 -25.88 3.24
N THR A 172 9.25 -25.10 3.18
CA THR A 172 10.60 -25.55 3.54
C THR A 172 10.66 -25.98 5.00
N CYS A 173 10.07 -25.21 5.92
CA CYS A 173 10.00 -25.58 7.33
C CYS A 173 9.20 -26.86 7.58
N ILE A 174 8.06 -27.05 6.89
CA ILE A 174 7.23 -28.26 6.99
C ILE A 174 8.01 -29.47 6.50
N LEU A 175 8.64 -29.38 5.32
CA LEU A 175 9.41 -30.48 4.74
C LEU A 175 10.63 -30.84 5.58
N ALA A 176 11.34 -29.84 6.12
CA ALA A 176 12.45 -30.06 7.04
C ALA A 176 11.97 -30.84 8.27
N HIS A 177 10.87 -30.40 8.89
CA HIS A 177 10.29 -31.05 10.06
C HIS A 177 9.86 -32.50 9.77
N VAL A 178 9.15 -32.75 8.68
CA VAL A 178 8.68 -34.09 8.29
C VAL A 178 9.85 -35.04 7.96
N CYS A 179 11.02 -34.48 7.62
CA CYS A 179 12.23 -35.23 7.27
C CYS A 179 13.29 -35.24 8.37
N ASP A 180 12.97 -34.81 9.59
CA ASP A 180 13.89 -34.77 10.73
C ASP A 180 15.16 -33.91 10.47
N LEU A 181 14.98 -32.82 9.71
CA LEU A 181 16.01 -31.81 9.40
C LEU A 181 15.64 -30.45 10.00
N VAL A 182 16.61 -29.54 10.06
CA VAL A 182 16.38 -28.13 10.42
C VAL A 182 16.22 -27.26 9.16
N PRO A 183 15.42 -26.18 9.18
CA PRO A 183 15.30 -25.27 8.03
C PRO A 183 16.61 -24.50 7.79
N GLY A 184 17.09 -24.52 6.54
CA GLY A 184 18.28 -23.79 6.08
C GLY A 184 17.93 -22.42 5.50
N ASP A 185 18.15 -22.24 4.20
CA ASP A 185 17.90 -21.01 3.47
C ASP A 185 16.74 -21.18 2.47
N PHE A 186 15.91 -20.15 2.36
CA PHE A 186 14.96 -19.99 1.26
C PHE A 186 15.53 -18.98 0.24
N ILE A 187 15.75 -19.43 -0.98
CA ILE A 187 16.27 -18.65 -2.11
C ILE A 187 15.13 -18.44 -3.10
N HIS A 188 14.76 -17.18 -3.34
CA HIS A 188 13.70 -16.81 -4.27
C HIS A 188 14.31 -16.15 -5.51
N VAL A 189 14.25 -16.85 -6.63
CA VAL A 189 14.65 -16.37 -7.96
C VAL A 189 13.41 -15.91 -8.71
N ILE A 190 13.44 -14.70 -9.24
CA ILE A 190 12.31 -14.09 -9.95
C ILE A 190 12.70 -13.85 -11.40
N GLY A 191 11.81 -14.20 -12.33
CA GLY A 191 11.86 -13.78 -13.73
C GLY A 191 11.30 -12.36 -13.89
N ASP A 192 10.04 -12.24 -14.30
CA ASP A 192 9.34 -10.96 -14.47
C ASP A 192 8.81 -10.40 -13.14
N ALA A 193 9.61 -9.55 -12.48
CA ALA A 193 9.18 -8.75 -11.34
C ALA A 193 8.39 -7.51 -11.80
N HIS A 194 7.07 -7.52 -11.67
CA HIS A 194 6.20 -6.43 -12.13
C HIS A 194 5.36 -5.82 -11.00
N ARG A 195 5.65 -4.56 -10.73
CA ARG A 195 4.77 -3.47 -10.24
C ARG A 195 5.57 -2.18 -10.38
N VAL A 196 6.07 -1.98 -11.59
CA VAL A 196 6.97 -0.89 -11.95
C VAL A 196 6.39 -0.28 -13.21
N PHE A 197 6.25 1.05 -13.23
CA PHE A 197 5.86 1.79 -14.42
C PHE A 197 6.97 1.68 -15.47
N TRP A 198 7.02 0.54 -16.18
CA TRP A 198 8.14 0.12 -17.02
C TRP A 198 8.46 1.14 -18.12
N ARG A 199 7.42 1.71 -18.74
CA ARG A 199 7.58 2.80 -19.71
C ARG A 199 8.29 4.00 -19.07
N GLY A 200 7.95 4.34 -17.83
CA GLY A 200 8.64 5.37 -17.06
C GLY A 200 10.10 5.03 -16.82
N VAL A 201 10.41 3.80 -16.41
CA VAL A 201 11.80 3.34 -16.16
C VAL A 201 12.68 3.47 -17.39
N VAL A 202 12.21 2.96 -18.53
CA VAL A 202 12.99 2.97 -19.77
C VAL A 202 13.27 4.40 -20.22
N GLU A 203 12.25 5.24 -20.25
CA GLU A 203 12.37 6.62 -20.74
C GLU A 203 13.16 7.52 -19.76
N GLU A 204 13.02 7.32 -18.44
CA GLU A 204 13.87 8.00 -17.45
C GLU A 204 15.34 7.58 -17.59
N LEU A 205 15.62 6.28 -17.75
CA LEU A 205 17.00 5.82 -17.93
C LEU A 205 17.62 6.40 -19.20
N LEU A 206 16.88 6.44 -20.32
CA LEU A 206 17.35 7.07 -21.55
C LEU A 206 17.61 8.57 -21.36
N TRP A 207 16.76 9.25 -20.58
CA TRP A 207 16.93 10.65 -20.19
C TRP A 207 18.17 10.87 -19.30
N PHE A 208 18.47 9.96 -18.36
CA PHE A 208 19.73 9.98 -17.61
C PHE A 208 20.94 9.74 -18.52
N ILE A 209 20.87 8.75 -19.41
CA ILE A 209 21.97 8.45 -20.35
C ILE A 209 22.23 9.65 -21.25
N SER A 210 21.23 10.41 -21.69
CA SER A 210 21.45 11.60 -22.52
C SER A 210 22.09 12.77 -21.76
N GLY A 211 22.15 12.70 -20.42
CA GLY A 211 22.62 13.79 -19.58
C GLY A 211 21.65 14.97 -19.50
N SER A 212 20.37 14.75 -19.84
CA SER A 212 19.36 15.82 -19.80
C SER A 212 18.96 16.13 -18.35
N THR A 213 18.58 17.39 -18.12
CA THR A 213 18.08 17.91 -16.84
C THR A 213 16.69 18.54 -16.99
N ASN A 214 16.11 18.45 -18.20
CA ASN A 214 14.80 18.98 -18.55
C ASN A 214 13.70 17.92 -18.33
N ALA A 215 12.94 18.03 -17.24
CA ALA A 215 11.84 17.12 -16.92
C ALA A 215 10.66 17.20 -17.91
N LYS A 216 10.51 18.32 -18.66
CA LYS A 216 9.41 18.48 -19.64
C LYS A 216 9.50 17.45 -20.77
N LEU A 217 10.71 17.00 -21.12
CA LEU A 217 10.90 15.95 -22.12
C LEU A 217 10.25 14.62 -21.70
N LEU A 218 10.22 14.32 -20.40
CA LEU A 218 9.51 13.17 -19.85
C LEU A 218 7.99 13.42 -19.82
N GLN A 219 7.56 14.63 -19.48
CA GLN A 219 6.14 15.02 -19.47
C GLN A 219 5.50 14.89 -20.86
N GLU A 220 6.19 15.32 -21.92
CA GLU A 220 5.74 15.17 -23.32
C GLU A 220 5.51 13.70 -23.72
N LYS A 221 6.20 12.77 -23.04
CA LYS A 221 6.06 11.32 -23.22
C LYS A 221 4.99 10.71 -22.30
N GLY A 222 4.30 11.51 -21.50
CA GLY A 222 3.29 11.09 -20.52
C GLY A 222 3.89 10.52 -19.23
N ILE A 223 5.12 10.93 -18.87
CA ILE A 223 5.83 10.47 -17.67
C ILE A 223 5.97 11.64 -16.69
N HIS A 224 5.29 11.52 -15.55
CA HIS A 224 5.09 12.61 -14.59
C HIS A 224 5.84 12.41 -13.26
N ILE A 225 6.85 11.52 -13.24
CA ILE A 225 7.54 11.10 -12.01
C ILE A 225 8.36 12.22 -11.35
N TRP A 226 8.74 13.26 -12.12
CA TRP A 226 9.55 14.40 -11.65
C TRP A 226 8.74 15.69 -11.43
N ASP A 227 7.46 15.72 -11.79
CA ASP A 227 6.65 16.95 -11.83
C ASP A 227 6.59 17.66 -10.47
N GLY A 228 6.47 16.89 -9.38
CA GLY A 228 6.46 17.45 -8.03
C GLY A 228 7.76 18.16 -7.65
N ASN A 229 8.91 17.66 -8.10
CA ASN A 229 10.23 18.21 -7.81
C ASN A 229 10.71 19.25 -8.84
N ALA A 230 9.97 19.42 -9.93
CA ALA A 230 10.30 20.34 -11.01
C ALA A 230 9.31 21.51 -11.12
N SER A 231 8.26 21.53 -10.28
CA SER A 231 7.23 22.58 -10.29
C SER A 231 7.78 23.93 -9.85
N ARG A 232 7.17 25.01 -10.34
CA ARG A 232 7.55 26.37 -9.93
C ARG A 232 7.50 26.56 -8.41
N GLU A 233 6.44 26.06 -7.77
CA GLU A 233 6.23 26.10 -6.32
C GLU A 233 7.38 25.42 -5.56
N TYR A 234 7.78 24.22 -6.00
CA TYR A 234 8.86 23.48 -5.34
C TYR A 234 10.21 24.17 -5.50
N LEU A 235 10.55 24.59 -6.73
CA LEU A 235 11.82 25.27 -7.02
C LEU A 235 11.96 26.59 -6.24
N ASP A 236 10.88 27.36 -6.10
CA ASP A 236 10.86 28.55 -5.25
C ASP A 236 11.04 28.21 -3.78
N GLY A 237 10.36 27.16 -3.31
CA GLY A 237 10.45 26.69 -1.92
C GLY A 237 11.86 26.27 -1.49
N ILE A 238 12.70 25.82 -2.42
CA ILE A 238 14.10 25.46 -2.16
C ILE A 238 15.11 26.56 -2.54
N GLY A 239 14.64 27.76 -2.89
CA GLY A 239 15.49 28.93 -3.17
C GLY A 239 16.12 28.94 -4.57
N LEU A 240 15.62 28.15 -5.52
CA LEU A 240 16.04 28.12 -6.92
C LEU A 240 15.09 28.96 -7.80
N THR A 241 14.87 30.20 -7.40
CA THR A 241 13.86 31.09 -8.00
C THR A 241 14.12 31.42 -9.47
N GLU A 242 15.40 31.50 -9.88
CA GLU A 242 15.82 31.82 -11.25
C GLU A 242 15.72 30.62 -12.21
N ARG A 243 15.49 29.40 -11.73
CA ARG A 243 15.34 28.21 -12.60
C ARG A 243 14.00 28.19 -13.31
N GLU A 244 13.99 27.80 -14.58
CA GLU A 244 12.75 27.52 -15.29
C GLU A 244 12.04 26.31 -14.66
N GLU A 245 10.71 26.34 -14.61
CA GLU A 245 9.91 25.15 -14.28
C GLU A 245 10.29 24.00 -15.22
N GLY A 246 10.52 22.80 -14.67
CA GLY A 246 11.08 21.65 -15.42
C GLY A 246 12.60 21.46 -15.29
N ASP A 247 13.37 22.47 -14.87
CA ASP A 247 14.83 22.39 -14.72
C ASP A 247 15.21 21.78 -13.36
N LEU A 248 15.67 20.52 -13.38
CA LEU A 248 16.09 19.80 -12.16
C LEU A 248 17.51 20.16 -11.69
N GLY A 249 18.23 21.00 -12.43
CA GLY A 249 19.64 21.30 -12.19
C GLY A 249 20.57 20.13 -12.53
N PRO A 250 21.84 20.18 -12.10
CA PRO A 250 22.87 19.20 -12.46
C PRO A 250 22.70 17.87 -11.70
N VAL A 251 21.56 17.21 -11.86
CA VAL A 251 21.21 15.94 -11.21
C VAL A 251 21.55 14.74 -12.09
N TYR A 252 21.80 13.58 -11.45
CA TYR A 252 21.82 12.25 -12.06
C TYR A 252 22.55 12.18 -13.42
N GLY A 253 21.82 12.15 -14.53
CA GLY A 253 22.37 12.06 -15.88
C GLY A 253 23.40 13.14 -16.19
N PHE A 254 23.19 14.38 -15.73
CA PHE A 254 24.19 15.44 -15.89
C PHE A 254 25.51 15.07 -15.22
N GLN A 255 25.45 14.50 -14.01
CA GLN A 255 26.65 14.03 -13.31
C GLN A 255 27.26 12.83 -14.03
N TRP A 256 26.48 11.96 -14.66
CA TRP A 256 27.02 10.82 -15.41
C TRP A 256 27.80 11.24 -16.66
N ARG A 257 27.34 12.27 -17.37
CA ARG A 257 27.91 12.70 -18.66
C ARG A 257 28.86 13.90 -18.55
N TYR A 258 28.68 14.77 -17.56
CA TYR A 258 29.33 16.07 -17.46
C TYR A 258 29.82 16.36 -16.03
N PHE A 259 30.35 15.34 -15.33
CA PHE A 259 30.75 15.48 -13.93
C PHE A 259 31.75 16.65 -13.75
N GLY A 260 31.43 17.60 -12.85
CA GLY A 260 32.23 18.79 -12.60
C GLY A 260 32.13 19.92 -13.63
N ALA A 261 31.26 19.79 -14.65
CA ALA A 261 30.93 20.90 -15.54
C ALA A 261 30.14 21.99 -14.80
N LYS A 262 30.33 23.25 -15.19
CA LYS A 262 29.59 24.38 -14.60
C LYS A 262 28.19 24.45 -15.22
N TYR A 263 27.19 24.02 -14.46
CA TYR A 263 25.79 24.11 -14.88
C TYR A 263 25.31 25.55 -15.08
N THR A 264 24.56 25.78 -16.15
CA THR A 264 23.83 27.03 -16.42
C THR A 264 22.33 26.81 -16.36
N ASP A 265 21.79 26.06 -17.32
CA ASP A 265 20.36 25.75 -17.49
C ASP A 265 20.16 24.43 -18.25
N MET A 266 18.90 23.97 -18.32
CA MET A 266 18.52 22.71 -18.97
C MET A 266 18.54 22.71 -20.50
N HIS A 267 18.78 23.86 -21.16
CA HIS A 267 18.80 24.00 -22.61
C HIS A 267 20.22 24.09 -23.18
N ALA A 268 21.21 24.37 -22.35
CA ALA A 268 22.61 24.50 -22.74
C ALA A 268 23.22 23.18 -23.24
N ASP A 269 24.14 23.30 -24.22
CA ASP A 269 24.95 22.17 -24.69
C ASP A 269 26.23 22.04 -23.85
N TYR A 270 26.32 20.93 -23.12
CA TYR A 270 27.46 20.62 -22.25
C TYR A 270 28.46 19.66 -22.90
N THR A 271 28.31 19.34 -24.19
CA THR A 271 29.21 18.44 -24.91
C THR A 271 30.67 18.85 -24.76
N GLY A 272 31.51 17.92 -24.33
CA GLY A 272 32.95 18.15 -24.12
C GLY A 272 33.30 18.89 -22.82
N GLN A 273 32.32 19.21 -21.98
CA GLN A 273 32.54 19.79 -20.65
C GLN A 273 32.52 18.72 -19.56
N GLY A 274 33.31 18.93 -18.50
CA GLY A 274 33.37 18.00 -17.38
C GLY A 274 33.96 16.63 -17.75
N PHE A 275 33.62 15.62 -16.96
CA PHE A 275 34.07 14.24 -17.14
C PHE A 275 32.90 13.30 -17.41
N ASP A 276 32.93 12.61 -18.56
CA ASP A 276 31.92 11.62 -18.95
C ASP A 276 32.23 10.28 -18.28
N GLN A 277 31.66 10.07 -17.10
CA GLN A 277 31.84 8.86 -16.30
C GLN A 277 31.26 7.63 -17.00
N LEU A 278 30.15 7.78 -17.73
CA LEU A 278 29.52 6.67 -18.44
C LEU A 278 30.43 6.17 -19.57
N LEU A 279 31.03 7.09 -20.33
CA LEU A 279 31.99 6.74 -21.38
C LEU A 279 33.28 6.13 -20.79
N ASP A 280 33.78 6.65 -19.67
CA ASP A 280 34.94 6.08 -18.96
C ASP A 280 34.66 4.65 -18.48
N VAL A 281 33.47 4.39 -17.93
CA VAL A 281 33.04 3.03 -17.53
C VAL A 281 33.05 2.08 -18.73
N ILE A 282 32.45 2.46 -19.86
CA ILE A 282 32.43 1.64 -21.09
C ILE A 282 33.87 1.36 -21.56
N ASN A 283 34.72 2.39 -21.61
CA ASN A 283 36.09 2.25 -22.06
C ASN A 283 36.92 1.36 -21.13
N LYS A 284 36.73 1.45 -19.82
CA LYS A 284 37.40 0.57 -18.86
C LYS A 284 36.92 -0.87 -19.00
N ILE A 285 35.62 -1.12 -19.11
CA ILE A 285 35.10 -2.48 -19.30
C ILE A 285 35.70 -3.12 -20.56
N LYS A 286 35.76 -2.38 -21.68
CA LYS A 286 36.30 -2.89 -22.95
C LYS A 286 37.81 -3.13 -22.95
N ASN A 287 38.57 -2.23 -22.33
CA ASN A 287 40.03 -2.24 -22.46
C ASN A 287 40.77 -2.79 -21.23
N ASN A 288 40.13 -2.78 -20.06
CA ASN A 288 40.68 -3.21 -18.78
C ASN A 288 39.57 -3.69 -17.82
N PRO A 289 38.89 -4.82 -18.11
CA PRO A 289 37.74 -5.31 -17.34
C PRO A 289 38.07 -5.63 -15.87
N ASP A 290 39.34 -5.86 -15.54
CA ASP A 290 39.82 -6.10 -14.17
C ASP A 290 40.06 -4.81 -13.36
N ASP A 291 39.81 -3.62 -13.94
CA ASP A 291 39.98 -2.35 -13.23
C ASP A 291 39.02 -2.26 -12.03
N ARG A 292 39.57 -2.06 -10.85
CA ARG A 292 38.79 -1.93 -9.60
C ARG A 292 38.14 -0.55 -9.43
N ARG A 293 38.30 0.34 -10.41
CA ARG A 293 37.83 1.74 -10.39
C ARG A 293 36.77 2.01 -11.45
N ILE A 294 36.00 1.00 -11.83
CA ILE A 294 34.84 1.15 -12.72
C ILE A 294 33.66 1.61 -11.86
N ILE A 295 33.60 2.92 -11.60
CA ILE A 295 32.65 3.54 -10.67
C ILE A 295 32.03 4.75 -11.37
N MET A 296 30.73 4.95 -11.16
CA MET A 296 29.99 6.13 -11.60
C MET A 296 29.29 6.75 -10.40
N SER A 297 29.45 8.06 -10.19
CA SER A 297 28.82 8.81 -9.10
C SER A 297 27.76 9.77 -9.64
N ALA A 298 26.56 9.73 -9.08
CA ALA A 298 25.60 10.81 -9.21
C ALA A 298 25.79 11.89 -8.14
N TRP A 299 26.55 11.58 -7.08
CA TRP A 299 26.77 12.49 -5.95
C TRP A 299 27.98 13.40 -6.17
N ASN A 300 27.73 14.70 -6.34
CA ASN A 300 28.75 15.74 -6.35
C ASN A 300 28.47 16.81 -5.28
N PRO A 301 29.24 16.85 -4.18
CA PRO A 301 29.05 17.83 -3.11
C PRO A 301 29.06 19.30 -3.54
N SER A 302 29.83 19.66 -4.59
CA SER A 302 29.89 21.06 -5.06
C SER A 302 28.57 21.54 -5.66
N ASP A 303 27.78 20.60 -6.19
CA ASP A 303 26.60 20.89 -7.00
C ASP A 303 25.29 20.69 -6.23
N LEU A 304 25.35 20.18 -4.99
CA LEU A 304 24.16 19.87 -4.18
C LEU A 304 23.22 21.07 -4.01
N LYS A 305 23.76 22.28 -3.89
CA LYS A 305 22.95 23.52 -3.79
C LYS A 305 22.28 23.90 -5.09
N ALA A 306 22.79 23.41 -6.22
CA ALA A 306 22.22 23.65 -7.54
C ALA A 306 21.23 22.55 -7.96
N MET A 307 21.22 21.39 -7.29
CA MET A 307 20.29 20.30 -7.61
C MET A 307 18.91 20.59 -7.03
N ALA A 308 17.86 20.42 -7.84
CA ALA A 308 16.48 20.50 -7.34
C ALA A 308 16.19 19.38 -6.33
N LEU A 309 16.77 18.20 -6.54
CA LEU A 309 16.71 17.09 -5.59
C LEU A 309 18.09 16.44 -5.44
N PRO A 310 18.67 16.37 -4.22
CA PRO A 310 19.92 15.65 -4.00
C PRO A 310 19.78 14.16 -4.35
N PRO A 311 20.66 13.59 -5.19
CA PRO A 311 20.58 12.20 -5.63
C PRO A 311 20.41 11.21 -4.51
N CYS A 312 19.43 10.32 -4.66
CA CYS A 312 19.16 9.26 -3.68
C CYS A 312 20.17 8.10 -3.83
N HIS A 313 20.57 7.79 -5.06
CA HIS A 313 21.68 6.89 -5.37
C HIS A 313 22.99 7.68 -5.47
N MET A 314 24.00 7.26 -4.72
CA MET A 314 25.25 8.00 -4.60
C MET A 314 26.23 7.60 -5.70
N PHE A 315 26.49 6.29 -5.80
CA PHE A 315 27.39 5.73 -6.80
C PHE A 315 27.01 4.28 -7.14
N ALA A 316 27.41 3.86 -8.33
CA ALA A 316 27.35 2.47 -8.79
C ALA A 316 28.75 2.00 -9.17
N GLN A 317 29.14 0.84 -8.66
CA GLN A 317 30.36 0.14 -9.03
C GLN A 317 30.00 -0.99 -9.98
N PHE A 318 30.73 -1.07 -11.10
CA PHE A 318 30.63 -2.18 -12.03
C PHE A 318 31.88 -3.05 -11.91
N TYR A 319 31.73 -4.34 -12.16
CA TYR A 319 32.86 -5.26 -12.20
C TYR A 319 32.57 -6.41 -13.15
N VAL A 320 33.61 -6.90 -13.82
CA VAL A 320 33.52 -8.02 -14.74
C VAL A 320 34.11 -9.25 -14.08
N ALA A 321 33.38 -10.36 -14.09
CA ALA A 321 33.87 -11.65 -13.65
C ALA A 321 33.32 -12.74 -14.56
N ASN A 322 34.18 -13.66 -15.03
CA ASN A 322 33.77 -14.80 -15.87
C ASN A 322 32.96 -14.43 -17.14
N GLY A 323 33.21 -13.26 -17.73
CA GLY A 323 32.46 -12.78 -18.90
C GLY A 323 31.10 -12.15 -18.58
N GLU A 324 30.79 -11.96 -17.29
CA GLU A 324 29.58 -11.31 -16.81
C GLU A 324 29.89 -9.92 -16.26
N LEU A 325 29.05 -8.94 -16.58
CA LEU A 325 29.11 -7.59 -16.03
C LEU A 325 28.08 -7.46 -14.89
N SER A 326 28.58 -7.30 -13.67
CA SER A 326 27.76 -7.10 -12.48
C SER A 326 27.78 -5.62 -12.05
N CYS A 327 26.74 -5.21 -11.32
CA CYS A 327 26.60 -3.85 -10.81
C CYS A 327 26.24 -3.87 -9.32
N GLN A 328 26.98 -3.10 -8.52
CA GLN A 328 26.68 -2.82 -7.13
C GLN A 328 26.31 -1.35 -6.96
N MET A 329 25.05 -1.07 -6.64
CA MET A 329 24.52 0.29 -6.48
C MET A 329 24.34 0.63 -5.00
N TYR A 330 24.84 1.80 -4.62
CA TYR A 330 24.75 2.33 -3.26
C TYR A 330 23.76 3.50 -3.20
N GLN A 331 22.69 3.30 -2.43
CA GLN A 331 21.63 4.27 -2.23
C GLN A 331 21.65 4.79 -0.80
N ARG A 332 21.76 6.11 -0.60
CA ARG A 332 21.81 6.71 0.74
C ARG A 332 20.44 6.76 1.42
N SER A 333 19.38 6.96 0.64
CA SER A 333 18.00 7.13 1.12
C SER A 333 17.05 6.55 0.07
N ALA A 334 16.11 5.74 0.52
CA ALA A 334 15.31 4.90 -0.36
C ALA A 334 13.84 4.91 0.01
N ASP A 335 13.03 5.51 -0.88
CA ASP A 335 11.58 5.34 -0.85
C ASP A 335 11.22 3.90 -1.25
N MET A 336 10.67 3.15 -0.31
CA MET A 336 10.28 1.76 -0.53
C MET A 336 9.03 1.62 -1.42
N GLY A 337 8.23 2.69 -1.61
CA GLY A 337 7.01 2.67 -2.40
C GLY A 337 7.26 2.80 -3.90
N LEU A 338 7.89 3.89 -4.32
CA LEU A 338 8.20 4.18 -5.73
C LEU A 338 9.71 4.04 -6.02
N GLY A 339 10.56 4.59 -5.15
CA GLY A 339 12.00 4.74 -5.43
C GLY A 339 12.79 3.44 -5.59
N VAL A 340 12.63 2.46 -4.69
CA VAL A 340 13.39 1.20 -4.73
C VAL A 340 13.06 0.36 -5.96
N PRO A 341 11.78 0.05 -6.27
CA PRO A 341 11.46 -0.71 -7.47
C PRO A 341 11.96 -0.03 -8.75
N PHE A 342 11.87 1.31 -8.81
CA PHE A 342 12.34 2.09 -9.95
C PHE A 342 13.86 2.00 -10.11
N ASN A 343 14.61 2.20 -9.02
CA ASN A 343 16.07 2.15 -9.06
C ASN A 343 16.62 0.76 -9.39
N ILE A 344 16.01 -0.32 -8.84
CA ILE A 344 16.39 -1.69 -9.19
C ILE A 344 16.21 -1.91 -10.69
N ALA A 345 15.06 -1.53 -11.24
CA ALA A 345 14.76 -1.71 -12.66
C ALA A 345 15.71 -0.87 -13.55
N SER A 346 15.90 0.42 -13.24
CA SER A 346 16.78 1.32 -14.00
C SER A 346 18.23 0.85 -14.01
N TYR A 347 18.80 0.48 -12.86
CA TYR A 347 20.21 0.07 -12.80
C TYR A 347 20.44 -1.36 -13.32
N SER A 348 19.46 -2.25 -13.19
CA SER A 348 19.51 -3.57 -13.86
C SER A 348 19.49 -3.39 -15.38
N LEU A 349 18.61 -2.53 -15.90
CA LEU A 349 18.54 -2.22 -17.32
C LEU A 349 19.83 -1.55 -17.81
N LEU A 350 20.39 -0.60 -17.06
CA LEU A 350 21.68 0.01 -17.37
C LEU A 350 22.79 -1.04 -17.45
N THR A 351 22.83 -1.98 -16.51
CA THR A 351 23.81 -3.08 -16.50
C THR A 351 23.65 -3.96 -17.74
N CYS A 352 22.41 -4.29 -18.13
CA CYS A 352 22.15 -5.03 -19.37
C CYS A 352 22.61 -4.27 -20.61
N ILE A 353 22.36 -2.96 -20.70
CA ILE A 353 22.79 -2.12 -21.81
C ILE A 353 24.32 -2.08 -21.89
N LEU A 354 24.99 -1.85 -20.76
CA LEU A 354 26.45 -1.79 -20.69
C LEU A 354 27.09 -3.14 -21.03
N ALA A 355 26.53 -4.25 -20.53
CA ALA A 355 26.99 -5.59 -20.84
C ALA A 355 26.90 -5.84 -22.35
N HIS A 356 25.75 -5.53 -22.96
CA HIS A 356 25.55 -5.66 -24.39
C HIS A 356 26.53 -4.80 -25.21
N VAL A 357 26.70 -3.52 -24.86
CA VAL A 357 27.63 -2.60 -25.55
C VAL A 357 29.09 -3.06 -25.43
N CYS A 358 29.41 -3.84 -24.41
CA CYS A 358 30.76 -4.34 -24.13
C CYS A 358 30.95 -5.83 -24.47
N ASP A 359 30.00 -6.46 -25.18
CA ASP A 359 30.04 -7.87 -25.58
C ASP A 359 30.16 -8.84 -24.38
N LEU A 360 29.49 -8.52 -23.27
CA LEU A 360 29.41 -9.32 -22.05
C LEU A 360 27.97 -9.78 -21.76
N VAL A 361 27.82 -10.75 -20.85
CA VAL A 361 26.51 -11.18 -20.34
C VAL A 361 26.16 -10.36 -19.09
N PRO A 362 24.90 -9.98 -18.85
CA PRO A 362 24.51 -9.36 -17.58
C PRO A 362 24.75 -10.31 -16.41
N GLY A 363 25.48 -9.85 -15.39
CA GLY A 363 25.74 -10.58 -14.15
C GLY A 363 24.83 -10.11 -13.00
N ASP A 364 25.34 -10.21 -11.78
CA ASP A 364 24.59 -9.87 -10.57
C ASP A 364 24.31 -8.37 -10.43
N PHE A 365 23.10 -8.04 -9.99
CA PHE A 365 22.76 -6.71 -9.50
C PHE A 365 22.63 -6.73 -7.97
N ILE A 366 23.48 -5.95 -7.30
CA ILE A 366 23.53 -5.83 -5.84
C ILE A 366 23.10 -4.42 -5.44
N HIS A 367 21.99 -4.30 -4.72
CA HIS A 367 21.48 -3.01 -4.24
C HIS A 367 21.74 -2.87 -2.74
N VAL A 368 22.57 -1.89 -2.37
CA VAL A 368 22.86 -1.54 -0.98
C VAL A 368 22.09 -0.28 -0.61
N ILE A 369 21.23 -0.38 0.40
CA ILE A 369 20.40 0.74 0.89
C ILE A 369 20.89 1.15 2.28
N GLY A 370 21.20 2.44 2.44
CA GLY A 370 21.58 3.05 3.71
C GLY A 370 20.37 3.29 4.61
N ASP A 371 19.51 4.23 4.23
CA ASP A 371 18.23 4.54 4.89
C ASP A 371 17.05 4.09 4.01
N ALA A 372 16.13 3.32 4.58
CA ALA A 372 14.95 2.79 3.89
C ALA A 372 13.69 3.32 4.57
N HIS A 373 12.97 4.21 3.89
CA HIS A 373 11.79 4.88 4.43
C HIS A 373 10.58 4.72 3.50
N VAL A 374 9.40 4.69 4.10
CA VAL A 374 8.13 4.83 3.38
C VAL A 374 7.62 6.23 3.70
N TYR A 375 7.50 7.09 2.70
CA TYR A 375 6.84 8.38 2.88
C TYR A 375 5.35 8.11 3.18
N LYS A 376 4.98 8.18 4.45
CA LYS A 376 3.60 8.47 4.83
C LYS A 376 3.45 9.97 4.69
N ASN A 377 2.42 10.43 3.98
CA ASN A 377 1.98 11.83 4.07
C ASN A 377 1.59 12.08 5.53
N HIS A 378 2.54 12.47 6.38
CA HIS A 378 2.28 12.66 7.78
C HIS A 378 1.98 14.12 8.05
N ARG A 379 0.73 14.31 8.42
CA ARG A 379 0.32 15.40 9.29
C ARG A 379 0.96 15.25 10.66
N GLU A 380 1.01 16.36 11.38
CA GLU A 380 1.49 16.42 12.76
C GLU A 380 0.68 15.50 13.69
N GLU A 381 1.31 15.00 14.76
CA GLU A 381 0.58 14.27 15.80
C GLU A 381 -0.51 15.16 16.40
N GLY A 382 -1.76 14.70 16.35
CA GLY A 382 -2.94 15.47 16.75
C GLY A 382 -3.74 16.06 15.58
N ASP A 383 -3.17 16.11 14.38
CA ASP A 383 -3.88 16.58 13.18
C ASP A 383 -4.75 15.47 12.57
N LEU A 384 -6.06 15.58 12.81
CA LEU A 384 -7.08 14.67 12.27
C LEU A 384 -7.51 15.01 10.84
N GLY A 385 -7.09 16.15 10.30
CA GLY A 385 -7.50 16.65 8.99
C GLY A 385 -8.79 17.43 8.94
N PRO A 386 -9.39 17.55 7.74
CA PRO A 386 -10.64 18.25 7.53
C PRO A 386 -11.84 17.39 7.97
N VAL A 387 -11.88 17.01 9.25
CA VAL A 387 -12.98 16.25 9.87
C VAL A 387 -14.19 17.17 10.16
N TYR A 388 -15.13 16.71 10.98
CA TYR A 388 -16.46 17.32 11.20
C TYR A 388 -16.46 18.85 11.33
N GLY A 389 -15.69 19.43 12.26
CA GLY A 389 -15.70 20.87 12.50
C GLY A 389 -15.26 21.68 11.27
N PHE A 390 -14.24 21.20 10.56
CA PHE A 390 -13.80 21.81 9.30
C PHE A 390 -14.87 21.73 8.23
N GLN A 391 -15.51 20.56 8.07
CA GLN A 391 -16.60 20.42 7.11
C GLN A 391 -17.79 21.30 7.47
N TRP A 392 -18.10 21.53 8.75
CA TRP A 392 -19.23 22.38 9.15
C TRP A 392 -18.98 23.87 8.90
N ARG A 393 -17.75 24.36 9.13
CA ARG A 393 -17.43 25.80 9.10
C ARG A 393 -16.71 26.25 7.83
N HIS A 394 -16.07 25.33 7.11
CA HIS A 394 -15.17 25.62 5.98
C HIS A 394 -15.40 24.63 4.81
N PHE A 395 -16.65 24.20 4.58
CA PHE A 395 -16.94 23.18 3.56
C PHE A 395 -16.41 23.60 2.18
N GLY A 396 -15.61 22.72 1.56
CA GLY A 396 -15.00 22.99 0.25
C GLY A 396 -13.73 23.84 0.26
N ALA A 397 -13.26 24.32 1.44
CA ALA A 397 -11.94 24.91 1.56
C ALA A 397 -10.83 23.86 1.39
N LYS A 398 -9.69 24.24 0.80
CA LYS A 398 -8.52 23.35 0.70
C LYS A 398 -7.85 23.25 2.07
N TYR A 399 -7.94 22.09 2.70
CA TYR A 399 -7.21 21.82 3.93
C TYR A 399 -5.70 21.80 3.70
N THR A 400 -4.95 22.57 4.48
CA THR A 400 -3.48 22.55 4.48
C THR A 400 -2.96 21.81 5.70
N ASP A 401 -3.24 22.33 6.90
CA ASP A 401 -2.80 21.81 8.19
C ASP A 401 -3.71 22.30 9.33
N MET A 402 -3.49 21.83 10.57
CA MET A 402 -4.31 22.17 11.73
C MET A 402 -4.06 23.57 12.33
N HIS A 403 -2.99 24.27 11.92
CA HIS A 403 -2.60 25.58 12.45
C HIS A 403 -3.05 26.73 11.56
N ALA A 404 -3.41 26.45 10.31
CA ALA A 404 -3.87 27.45 9.36
C ALA A 404 -5.18 28.15 9.79
N ASP A 405 -5.29 29.43 9.46
CA ASP A 405 -6.53 30.19 9.61
C ASP A 405 -7.43 30.03 8.38
N TYR A 406 -8.58 29.39 8.59
CA TYR A 406 -9.57 29.14 7.55
C TYR A 406 -10.71 30.16 7.55
N THR A 407 -10.60 31.26 8.31
CA THR A 407 -11.62 32.31 8.37
C THR A 407 -11.93 32.85 6.97
N GLY A 408 -13.20 32.85 6.60
CA GLY A 408 -13.67 33.30 5.29
C GLY A 408 -13.37 32.33 4.13
N GLN A 409 -12.79 31.16 4.40
CA GLN A 409 -12.56 30.12 3.40
C GLN A 409 -13.68 29.08 3.41
N GLY A 410 -14.05 28.61 2.21
CA GLY A 410 -15.11 27.61 2.03
C GLY A 410 -16.50 28.17 2.36
N PHE A 411 -17.40 27.27 2.77
CA PHE A 411 -18.77 27.60 3.12
C PHE A 411 -19.09 27.21 4.57
N ASP A 412 -19.53 28.18 5.38
CA ASP A 412 -19.96 27.98 6.76
C ASP A 412 -21.41 27.49 6.80
N GLN A 413 -21.57 26.17 6.77
CA GLN A 413 -22.89 25.52 6.79
C GLN A 413 -23.63 25.79 8.11
N LEU A 414 -22.92 25.88 9.23
CA LEU A 414 -23.55 26.11 10.54
C LEU A 414 -24.18 27.51 10.60
N LEU A 415 -23.45 28.52 10.13
CA LEU A 415 -23.95 29.89 10.09
C LEU A 415 -25.11 30.03 9.08
N ASP A 416 -25.03 29.36 7.93
CA ASP A 416 -26.12 29.30 6.96
C ASP A 416 -27.38 28.63 7.53
N VAL A 417 -27.23 27.54 8.29
CA VAL A 417 -28.33 26.89 9.02
C VAL A 417 -28.99 27.86 10.00
N ILE A 418 -28.21 28.55 10.85
CA ILE A 418 -28.73 29.55 11.79
C ILE A 418 -29.47 30.67 11.05
N ASN A 419 -28.89 31.17 9.96
CA ASN A 419 -29.46 32.24 9.16
C ASN A 419 -30.81 31.83 8.55
N LYS A 420 -30.89 30.61 7.98
CA LYS A 420 -32.14 30.05 7.45
C LYS A 420 -33.18 29.85 8.53
N ILE A 421 -32.82 29.31 9.70
CA ILE A 421 -33.76 29.13 10.81
C ILE A 421 -34.37 30.49 11.23
N LYS A 422 -33.56 31.55 11.33
CA LYS A 422 -34.02 32.89 11.75
C LYS A 422 -34.87 33.59 10.69
N ASN A 423 -34.49 33.48 9.42
CA ASN A 423 -35.03 34.33 8.35
C ASN A 423 -35.92 33.59 7.33
N ASN A 424 -35.84 32.27 7.27
CA ASN A 424 -36.62 31.42 6.38
C ASN A 424 -36.88 30.03 7.02
N PRO A 425 -37.58 29.96 8.16
CA PRO A 425 -37.72 28.73 8.97
C PRO A 425 -38.38 27.56 8.23
N ASP A 426 -39.18 27.84 7.19
CA ASP A 426 -39.83 26.83 6.34
C ASP A 426 -38.91 26.30 5.21
N ASP A 427 -37.63 26.70 5.16
CA ASP A 427 -36.71 26.25 4.12
C ASP A 427 -36.42 24.76 4.25
N ARG A 428 -36.84 23.98 3.26
CA ARG A 428 -36.55 22.53 3.18
C ARG A 428 -35.05 22.18 2.98
N ARG A 429 -34.17 23.18 2.91
CA ARG A 429 -32.71 23.05 2.68
C ARG A 429 -31.89 23.46 3.89
N ILE A 430 -32.46 23.41 5.09
CA ILE A 430 -31.70 23.57 6.34
C ILE A 430 -30.98 22.25 6.61
N ILE A 431 -29.84 22.05 5.96
CA ILE A 431 -29.04 20.82 6.02
C ILE A 431 -27.56 21.16 6.17
N MET A 432 -26.85 20.34 6.92
CA MET A 432 -25.40 20.40 7.11
C MET A 432 -24.79 19.03 6.83
N SER A 433 -23.78 18.97 5.96
CA SER A 433 -23.05 17.74 5.60
C SER A 433 -21.65 17.73 6.20
N ALA A 434 -21.29 16.65 6.88
CA ALA A 434 -19.90 16.33 7.19
C ALA A 434 -19.26 15.45 6.09
N TRP A 435 -20.05 14.85 5.21
CA TRP A 435 -19.54 13.96 4.17
C TRP A 435 -19.09 14.73 2.93
N ASN A 436 -17.78 14.76 2.69
CA ASN A 436 -17.16 15.34 1.50
C ASN A 436 -16.25 14.30 0.82
N PRO A 437 -16.68 13.69 -0.30
CA PRO A 437 -15.91 12.67 -1.02
C PRO A 437 -14.49 13.08 -1.40
N SER A 438 -14.28 14.36 -1.72
CA SER A 438 -12.97 14.90 -2.13
C SER A 438 -11.96 14.89 -0.98
N ASP A 439 -12.44 15.04 0.25
CA ASP A 439 -11.59 15.16 1.44
C ASP A 439 -11.46 13.84 2.23
N LEU A 440 -12.20 12.78 1.88
CA LEU A 440 -12.23 11.52 2.64
C LEU A 440 -10.84 10.90 2.82
N LYS A 441 -10.01 10.94 1.78
CA LYS A 441 -8.62 10.43 1.83
C LYS A 441 -7.71 11.29 2.68
N ALA A 442 -8.11 12.55 2.89
CA ALA A 442 -7.41 13.46 3.75
C ALA A 442 -7.75 13.11 5.21
N MET A 443 -8.99 12.82 5.59
CA MET A 443 -9.38 12.64 7.00
C MET A 443 -8.70 11.43 7.70
N ALA A 444 -8.29 11.59 8.96
CA ALA A 444 -7.76 10.48 9.78
C ALA A 444 -8.81 9.39 10.03
N LEU A 445 -10.08 9.78 10.13
CA LEU A 445 -11.22 8.89 10.19
C LEU A 445 -12.39 9.50 9.40
N PRO A 446 -12.92 8.82 8.38
CA PRO A 446 -14.09 9.29 7.64
C PRO A 446 -15.32 9.49 8.56
N PRO A 447 -16.09 10.58 8.38
CA PRO A 447 -17.29 10.89 9.15
C PRO A 447 -18.24 9.71 9.27
N CYS A 448 -18.63 9.35 10.49
CA CYS A 448 -19.65 8.33 10.72
C CYS A 448 -21.06 8.92 10.66
N HIS A 449 -21.25 10.17 11.08
CA HIS A 449 -22.44 10.98 10.84
C HIS A 449 -22.26 11.80 9.56
N MET A 450 -23.08 11.52 8.54
CA MET A 450 -22.88 12.08 7.20
C MET A 450 -23.51 13.46 7.05
N PHE A 451 -24.75 13.62 7.49
CA PHE A 451 -25.48 14.89 7.41
C PHE A 451 -26.54 14.98 8.51
N ALA A 452 -26.91 16.22 8.84
CA ALA A 452 -28.02 16.56 9.70
C ALA A 452 -28.93 17.57 9.01
N GLN A 453 -30.23 17.30 9.01
CA GLN A 453 -31.28 18.17 8.51
C GLN A 453 -32.05 18.74 9.70
N PHE A 454 -32.36 20.02 9.65
CA PHE A 454 -33.18 20.69 10.65
C PHE A 454 -34.50 21.16 10.03
N TYR A 455 -35.52 21.29 10.86
CA TYR A 455 -36.78 21.90 10.46
C TYR A 455 -37.43 22.61 11.63
N VAL A 456 -38.18 23.66 11.34
CA VAL A 456 -38.95 24.42 12.33
C VAL A 456 -40.43 24.12 12.14
N ALA A 457 -41.13 23.79 13.21
CA ALA A 457 -42.58 23.63 13.19
C ALA A 457 -43.15 24.06 14.54
N ASN A 458 -44.25 24.82 14.55
CA ASN A 458 -44.94 25.25 15.77
C ASN A 458 -44.05 25.99 16.80
N GLY A 459 -43.01 26.69 16.35
CA GLY A 459 -42.04 27.35 17.24
C GLY A 459 -40.98 26.42 17.82
N GLU A 460 -40.94 25.16 17.39
CA GLU A 460 -39.96 24.16 17.80
C GLU A 460 -38.93 23.88 16.69
N LEU A 461 -37.66 23.73 17.05
CA LEU A 461 -36.59 23.30 16.14
C LEU A 461 -36.26 21.83 16.38
N SER A 462 -36.42 21.02 15.34
CA SER A 462 -36.09 19.59 15.36
C SER A 462 -34.89 19.27 14.46
N CYS A 463 -34.22 18.16 14.71
CA CYS A 463 -33.03 17.71 13.99
C CYS A 463 -33.15 16.23 13.63
N GLN A 464 -32.92 15.90 12.36
CA GLN A 464 -32.74 14.54 11.88
C GLN A 464 -31.30 14.32 11.43
N MET A 465 -30.61 13.35 12.03
CA MET A 465 -29.21 13.01 11.70
C MET A 465 -29.10 11.61 11.12
N TYR A 466 -28.35 11.45 10.02
CA TYR A 466 -28.02 10.15 9.44
C TYR A 466 -26.59 9.72 9.77
N GLN A 467 -26.47 8.59 10.48
CA GLN A 467 -25.20 7.95 10.84
C GLN A 467 -25.02 6.66 10.04
N ARG A 468 -24.05 6.65 9.09
CA ARG A 468 -23.78 5.48 8.24
C ARG A 468 -23.18 4.28 8.97
N SER A 469 -22.52 4.52 10.11
CA SER A 469 -21.72 3.54 10.83
C SER A 469 -21.79 3.83 12.32
N ALA A 470 -22.44 2.95 13.07
CA ALA A 470 -22.88 3.21 14.43
C ALA A 470 -22.37 2.15 15.40
N ASP A 471 -21.30 2.51 16.11
CA ASP A 471 -20.84 1.79 17.28
C ASP A 471 -21.85 1.97 18.42
N MET A 472 -22.60 0.91 18.71
CA MET A 472 -23.63 0.90 19.74
C MET A 472 -23.05 1.01 21.15
N GLY A 473 -21.76 0.73 21.35
CA GLY A 473 -21.08 0.79 22.65
C GLY A 473 -20.68 2.20 23.05
N LEU A 474 -19.80 2.82 22.27
CA LEU A 474 -19.25 4.15 22.59
C LEU A 474 -19.84 5.26 21.72
N GLY A 475 -19.92 5.03 20.41
CA GLY A 475 -20.25 6.08 19.44
C GLY A 475 -21.68 6.61 19.54
N VAL A 476 -22.68 5.72 19.50
CA VAL A 476 -24.10 6.11 19.46
C VAL A 476 -24.55 6.90 20.68
N PRO A 477 -24.24 6.49 21.93
CA PRO A 477 -24.61 7.28 23.11
C PRO A 477 -24.03 8.70 23.07
N PHE A 478 -22.78 8.84 22.62
CA PHE A 478 -22.14 10.14 22.46
C PHE A 478 -22.84 10.98 21.39
N ASN A 479 -23.10 10.40 20.22
CA ASN A 479 -23.71 11.12 19.10
C ASN A 479 -25.14 11.59 19.37
N ILE A 480 -25.94 10.79 20.10
CA ILE A 480 -27.28 11.20 20.55
C ILE A 480 -27.15 12.45 21.42
N ALA A 481 -26.31 12.40 22.46
CA ALA A 481 -26.13 13.53 23.36
C ALA A 481 -25.60 14.78 22.63
N SER A 482 -24.59 14.62 21.75
CA SER A 482 -23.99 15.73 21.02
C SER A 482 -24.96 16.42 20.07
N TYR A 483 -25.75 15.66 19.28
CA TYR A 483 -26.68 16.26 18.32
C TYR A 483 -27.97 16.76 18.98
N SER A 484 -28.43 16.13 20.07
CA SER A 484 -29.49 16.71 20.90
C SER A 484 -29.04 18.05 21.52
N LEU A 485 -27.82 18.11 22.06
CA LEU A 485 -27.26 19.36 22.59
C LEU A 485 -27.13 20.42 21.50
N LEU A 486 -26.62 20.07 20.31
CA LEU A 486 -26.55 20.98 19.17
C LEU A 486 -27.94 21.53 18.80
N THR A 487 -28.96 20.68 18.79
CA THR A 487 -30.35 21.08 18.52
C THR A 487 -30.86 22.07 19.56
N CYS A 488 -30.62 21.81 20.85
CA CYS A 488 -30.98 22.73 21.92
C CYS A 488 -30.26 24.07 21.82
N ILE A 489 -28.96 24.06 21.49
CA ILE A 489 -28.18 25.29 21.29
C ILE A 489 -28.72 26.09 20.10
N LEU A 490 -28.97 25.43 18.97
CA LEU A 490 -29.50 26.08 17.77
C LEU A 490 -30.90 26.66 18.00
N ALA A 491 -31.77 25.93 18.72
CA ALA A 491 -33.08 26.43 19.10
C ALA A 491 -32.95 27.69 19.96
N HIS A 492 -32.09 27.64 20.99
CA HIS A 492 -31.86 28.75 21.91
C HIS A 492 -31.32 30.01 21.23
N VAL A 493 -30.32 29.89 20.35
CA VAL A 493 -29.75 31.07 19.63
C VAL A 493 -30.69 31.63 18.56
N CYS A 494 -31.73 30.87 18.18
CA CYS A 494 -32.76 31.27 17.25
C CYS A 494 -34.10 31.63 17.93
N ASP A 495 -34.12 31.72 19.27
CA ASP A 495 -35.30 32.01 20.08
C ASP A 495 -36.48 31.05 19.80
N LEU A 496 -36.16 29.76 19.59
CA LEU A 496 -37.09 28.65 19.41
C LEU A 496 -37.02 27.67 20.60
N VAL A 497 -38.03 26.82 20.72
CA VAL A 497 -38.04 25.70 21.68
C VAL A 497 -37.37 24.48 21.05
N PRO A 498 -36.57 23.68 21.78
CA PRO A 498 -36.06 22.41 21.25
C PRO A 498 -37.20 21.42 21.00
N GLY A 499 -37.26 20.86 19.79
CA GLY A 499 -38.19 19.80 19.39
C GLY A 499 -37.52 18.42 19.37
N ASP A 500 -37.90 17.60 18.39
CA ASP A 500 -37.45 16.21 18.29
C ASP A 500 -36.01 16.08 17.76
N PHE A 501 -35.29 15.10 18.30
CA PHE A 501 -34.07 14.57 17.70
C PHE A 501 -34.33 13.18 17.11
N ILE A 502 -34.25 13.07 15.79
CA ILE A 502 -34.45 11.83 15.04
C ILE A 502 -33.08 11.29 14.58
N HIS A 503 -32.71 10.11 15.06
CA HIS A 503 -31.46 9.46 14.68
C HIS A 503 -31.73 8.29 13.71
N VAL A 504 -31.24 8.42 12.47
CA VAL A 504 -31.31 7.36 11.46
C VAL A 504 -29.95 6.67 11.37
N ILE A 505 -29.93 5.36 11.59
CA ILE A 505 -28.71 4.54 11.60
C ILE A 505 -28.68 3.66 10.34
N GLY A 506 -27.57 3.69 9.61
CA GLY A 506 -27.31 2.82 8.45
C GLY A 506 -26.84 1.44 8.87
N ASP A 507 -25.66 1.35 9.48
CA ASP A 507 -25.08 0.12 10.00
C ASP A 507 -24.90 0.22 11.52
N ALA A 508 -25.63 -0.61 12.28
CA ALA A 508 -25.52 -0.71 13.73
C ALA A 508 -24.68 -1.92 14.12
N HIS A 509 -23.59 -1.70 14.84
CA HIS A 509 -22.67 -2.78 15.21
C HIS A 509 -22.13 -2.66 16.64
N VAL A 510 -21.63 -3.78 17.14
CA VAL A 510 -20.92 -3.87 18.42
C VAL A 510 -19.56 -4.50 18.15
N TYR A 511 -18.48 -3.84 18.57
CA TYR A 511 -17.15 -4.42 18.46
C TYR A 511 -16.98 -5.60 19.42
N LYS A 512 -16.20 -6.61 19.00
CA LYS A 512 -16.00 -7.84 19.79
C LYS A 512 -15.46 -7.57 21.20
N ASN A 513 -14.60 -6.55 21.35
CA ASN A 513 -14.05 -6.13 22.64
C ASN A 513 -15.03 -5.33 23.51
N HIS A 514 -16.19 -4.91 22.98
CA HIS A 514 -17.25 -4.21 23.71
C HIS A 514 -18.37 -5.12 24.18
N VAL A 515 -18.48 -6.35 23.66
CA VAL A 515 -19.57 -7.28 23.99
C VAL A 515 -19.69 -7.52 25.49
N ARG A 516 -18.59 -7.86 26.18
CA ARG A 516 -18.61 -8.13 27.63
C ARG A 516 -18.96 -6.87 28.46
N PRO A 517 -18.32 -5.70 28.26
CA PRO A 517 -18.74 -4.45 28.89
C PRO A 517 -20.21 -4.10 28.66
N LEU A 518 -20.73 -4.34 27.45
CA LEU A 518 -22.14 -4.08 27.14
C LEU A 518 -23.10 -5.04 27.82
N GLN A 519 -22.71 -6.31 28.00
CA GLN A 519 -23.50 -7.25 28.80
C GLN A 519 -23.64 -6.79 30.24
N GLU A 520 -22.57 -6.26 30.85
CA GLU A 520 -22.64 -5.63 32.18
C GLU A 520 -23.54 -4.39 32.16
N GLN A 521 -23.46 -3.56 31.11
CA GLN A 521 -24.31 -2.38 30.99
C GLN A 521 -25.80 -2.72 30.87
N LEU A 522 -26.15 -3.85 30.23
CA LEU A 522 -27.53 -4.30 30.08
C LEU A 522 -28.19 -4.72 31.41
N GLU A 523 -27.41 -4.98 32.46
CA GLU A 523 -27.93 -5.27 33.79
C GLU A 523 -28.39 -4.00 34.53
N ASN A 524 -28.00 -2.82 34.05
CA ASN A 524 -28.36 -1.54 34.67
C ASN A 524 -29.78 -1.10 34.26
N PRO A 525 -30.73 -0.94 35.20
CA PRO A 525 -32.07 -0.47 34.87
C PRO A 525 -32.05 1.00 34.40
N PRO A 526 -32.88 1.39 33.42
CA PRO A 526 -32.99 2.78 33.00
C PRO A 526 -33.34 3.72 34.16
N LYS A 527 -32.66 4.86 34.22
CA LYS A 527 -32.96 5.96 35.16
C LYS A 527 -33.58 7.14 34.41
N PRO A 528 -34.29 8.06 35.10
CA PRO A 528 -34.85 9.25 34.47
C PRO A 528 -33.78 10.08 33.74
N PHE A 529 -34.14 10.65 32.59
CA PHE A 529 -33.27 11.57 31.87
C PHE A 529 -33.12 12.90 32.62
N PRO A 530 -31.93 13.54 32.58
CA PRO A 530 -31.72 14.85 33.18
C PRO A 530 -32.44 15.96 32.39
N VAL A 531 -32.61 17.11 33.03
CA VAL A 531 -33.05 18.35 32.37
C VAL A 531 -31.83 19.21 32.05
N LEU A 532 -31.66 19.56 30.78
CA LEU A 532 -30.62 20.50 30.35
C LEU A 532 -31.08 21.95 30.59
N LYS A 533 -30.26 22.72 31.31
CA LYS A 533 -30.41 24.17 31.46
C LYS A 533 -29.25 24.87 30.77
N ILE A 534 -29.58 25.85 29.94
CA ILE A 534 -28.63 26.65 29.16
C ILE A 534 -28.59 28.07 29.74
N ASN A 535 -27.41 28.68 29.80
CA ASN A 535 -27.24 30.08 30.20
C ASN A 535 -28.06 31.02 29.28
N PRO A 536 -29.07 31.74 29.81
CA PRO A 536 -29.98 32.54 29.00
C PRO A 536 -29.29 33.74 28.32
N GLU A 537 -28.19 34.24 28.88
CA GLU A 537 -27.47 35.42 28.39
C GLU A 537 -26.65 35.13 27.12
N LYS A 538 -26.36 33.86 26.83
CA LYS A 538 -25.57 33.46 25.66
C LYS A 538 -26.45 33.38 24.42
N LYS A 539 -26.29 34.33 23.50
CA LYS A 539 -27.11 34.42 22.27
C LYS A 539 -26.34 34.13 20.97
N HIS A 540 -25.03 33.96 21.04
CA HIS A 540 -24.18 33.70 19.88
C HIS A 540 -23.58 32.29 19.94
N ILE A 541 -23.63 31.57 18.82
CA ILE A 541 -23.18 30.17 18.71
C ILE A 541 -21.71 29.98 19.10
N ASP A 542 -20.85 30.95 18.76
CA ASP A 542 -19.42 30.90 19.06
C ASP A 542 -19.07 31.34 20.49
N SER A 543 -20.05 31.76 21.29
CA SER A 543 -19.81 32.34 22.62
C SER A 543 -19.94 31.34 23.78
N PHE A 544 -20.40 30.12 23.50
CA PHE A 544 -20.67 29.10 24.52
C PHE A 544 -19.40 28.45 25.05
N VAL A 545 -19.38 28.20 26.36
CA VAL A 545 -18.40 27.36 27.04
C VAL A 545 -19.11 26.27 27.86
N ALA A 546 -18.40 25.22 28.28
CA ALA A 546 -19.01 24.10 29.01
C ALA A 546 -19.79 24.53 30.28
N ALA A 547 -19.34 25.59 30.96
CA ALA A 547 -20.01 26.12 32.15
C ALA A 547 -21.38 26.77 31.89
N ASP A 548 -21.73 27.03 30.62
CA ASP A 548 -23.04 27.55 30.24
C ASP A 548 -24.14 26.46 30.22
N PHE A 549 -23.77 25.20 30.48
CA PHE A 549 -24.67 24.05 30.46
C PHE A 549 -24.71 23.37 31.83
N GLU A 550 -25.92 23.18 32.35
CA GLU A 550 -26.17 22.50 33.62
C GLU A 550 -27.14 21.34 33.39
N LEU A 551 -26.81 20.14 33.87
CA LEU A 551 -27.69 18.98 33.86
C LEU A 551 -28.33 18.79 35.23
N ILE A 552 -29.60 19.13 35.35
CA ILE A 552 -30.37 19.00 36.59
C ILE A 552 -30.92 17.58 36.68
N GLY A 553 -30.68 16.93 37.82
CA GLY A 553 -31.16 15.56 38.07
C GLY A 553 -30.37 14.46 37.35
N TYR A 554 -29.12 14.73 36.94
CA TYR A 554 -28.25 13.73 36.33
C TYR A 554 -27.71 12.74 37.37
N ASP A 555 -28.31 11.54 37.42
CA ASP A 555 -27.91 10.45 38.31
C ASP A 555 -27.53 9.19 37.49
N PRO A 556 -26.38 9.15 36.81
CA PRO A 556 -26.00 8.01 35.98
C PRO A 556 -25.62 6.77 36.81
N HIS A 557 -25.51 5.62 36.15
CA HIS A 557 -24.85 4.44 36.74
C HIS A 557 -23.32 4.61 36.77
N LYS A 558 -22.63 3.67 37.40
CA LYS A 558 -21.16 3.67 37.45
C LYS A 558 -20.56 3.54 36.04
N LYS A 559 -19.39 4.15 35.85
CA LYS A 559 -18.63 4.07 34.60
C LYS A 559 -18.27 2.62 34.29
N ILE A 560 -18.53 2.21 33.05
CA ILE A 560 -18.06 0.95 32.46
C ILE A 560 -16.99 1.31 31.43
N ASP A 561 -15.78 0.80 31.60
CA ASP A 561 -14.66 1.11 30.72
C ASP A 561 -14.68 0.24 29.46
N MET A 562 -14.69 0.88 28.29
CA MET A 562 -14.54 0.23 26.98
C MET A 562 -13.34 0.83 26.26
N LYS A 563 -12.44 -0.02 25.74
CA LYS A 563 -11.33 0.44 24.90
C LYS A 563 -11.84 0.72 23.49
N MET A 564 -11.45 1.86 22.92
CA MET A 564 -11.71 2.16 21.50
C MET A 564 -11.23 1.00 20.62
N ALA A 565 -12.09 0.57 19.70
CA ALA A 565 -11.69 -0.36 18.65
C ALA A 565 -10.94 0.43 17.57
N VAL A 566 -9.75 -0.06 17.19
CA VAL A 566 -8.87 0.56 16.19
C VAL A 566 -8.74 -0.35 14.98
#